data_AF-A0A2A4VDT8-F1
#
_entry.id   AF-A0A2A4VDT8-F1
#
_cell.length_a   1.000
_cell.length_b   1.000
_cell.length_c   1.000
_cell.angle_alpha   90.00
_cell.angle_beta   90.00
_cell.angle_gamma   90.00
#
_symmetry.space_group_name_H-M   'P 1'
#
loop_
_entity.id
_entity.type
_entity.pdbx_description
1 polymer ?
#
loop_
_entity_poly.entity_id
_entity_poly.type
_entity_poly.pdbx_seq_one_letter_code
_entity_poly.pdbx_strand_id
1 'polypeptide(L)'
;MKNLLTDLSQLTTHSKDCTKHVFDKILSTLMVITLSPVMMINILCSLITRQPIYTYVVKKDALGHSVITNHFTCGILKSSALLINIFMGQLSFCGVPSTHRLAPQVQARIKLRYSCKPGIFSLFDLHRRTGLVIQDPETLLLKQLNSSSFDNALLLLKNLVCYCLYTTPSKGLIDTKKISLFGLNLENLSMQEAVNWVTTTPKKTSTKSSTKISIKNTVINKSTSDNINTVTNIGFFINVNSINLCLKQPDFHHTLQQADKLLADGSGMRLAAKSAGYLLKDNTNGTDMLPHLCLSCIEQSKSIYFLGSKLGVAAKAASNLKKQFPGLLIAGTEHGFIGSSQLNKQIEKINKSGCDILLVAMGSPFQEKWLLEHKEQLQCQTALAVGGLFDFYSGEIARAPLWLRELGLEWGWRLWQEPMVKFKRYVIGTPLFLFRIYVLGLARKGDK
;
A
#
# COMPACT_ATOMS: atom_id res chain seq x y z
N MET A 1 -6.00 27.36 -31.93
CA MET A 1 -6.67 26.70 -33.07
C MET A 1 -5.78 25.70 -33.81
N LYS A 2 -4.53 26.02 -34.17
CA LYS A 2 -3.64 25.06 -34.85
C LYS A 2 -3.38 23.77 -34.05
N ASN A 3 -3.21 23.84 -32.72
CA ASN A 3 -3.05 22.65 -31.86
C ASN A 3 -4.33 21.82 -31.67
N LEU A 4 -5.52 22.40 -31.88
CA LEU A 4 -6.79 21.66 -31.83
C LEU A 4 -7.00 20.87 -33.12
N LEU A 5 -6.54 21.41 -34.26
CA LEU A 5 -6.65 20.79 -35.57
C LEU A 5 -5.63 19.67 -35.78
N THR A 6 -4.44 19.73 -35.17
CA THR A 6 -3.50 18.59 -35.16
C THR A 6 -4.04 17.41 -34.36
N ASP A 7 -4.71 17.65 -33.22
CA ASP A 7 -5.39 16.58 -32.45
C ASP A 7 -6.60 16.00 -33.21
N LEU A 8 -7.32 16.83 -33.98
CA LEU A 8 -8.45 16.38 -34.80
C LEU A 8 -8.00 15.57 -36.03
N SER A 9 -6.81 15.83 -36.58
CA SER A 9 -6.26 15.09 -37.73
C SER A 9 -5.78 13.66 -37.40
N GLN A 10 -5.61 13.34 -36.11
CA GLN A 10 -5.35 11.96 -35.64
C GLN A 10 -6.62 11.18 -35.26
N LEU A 11 -7.82 11.77 -35.39
CA LEU A 11 -9.09 11.11 -35.07
C LEU A 11 -9.57 10.13 -36.15
N THR A 12 -8.88 10.02 -37.28
CA THR A 12 -9.23 9.12 -38.38
C THR A 12 -8.27 7.94 -38.51
N THR A 13 -8.18 7.09 -37.49
CA THR A 13 -7.64 5.72 -37.65
C THR A 13 -8.25 4.81 -36.58
N HIS A 14 -9.04 3.83 -37.00
CA HIS A 14 -9.60 2.68 -36.26
C HIS A 14 -9.41 2.67 -34.73
N SER A 15 -10.51 2.68 -33.97
CA SER A 15 -10.49 2.30 -32.56
C SER A 15 -9.69 1.01 -32.43
N LYS A 16 -8.63 0.98 -31.62
CA LYS A 16 -7.88 -0.26 -31.41
C LYS A 16 -8.84 -1.25 -30.79
N ASP A 17 -9.28 -2.22 -31.60
CA ASP A 17 -10.03 -3.33 -31.09
C ASP A 17 -9.06 -4.14 -30.24
N CYS A 18 -9.37 -4.26 -28.96
CA CYS A 18 -8.62 -5.14 -28.09
C CYS A 18 -8.96 -6.57 -28.58
N THR A 19 -8.24 -7.09 -29.56
CA THR A 19 -8.38 -8.42 -30.19
C THR A 19 -8.10 -9.54 -29.19
N LYS A 20 -8.94 -9.60 -28.15
CA LYS A 20 -8.90 -10.46 -26.97
C LYS A 20 -10.11 -11.41 -26.96
N HIS A 21 -11.06 -11.18 -27.86
CA HIS A 21 -12.29 -11.96 -27.99
C HIS A 21 -12.07 -13.42 -28.36
N VAL A 22 -11.05 -13.73 -29.17
CA VAL A 22 -10.78 -15.12 -29.56
C VAL A 22 -10.31 -15.95 -28.36
N PHE A 23 -9.36 -15.43 -27.58
CA PHE A 23 -8.90 -16.10 -26.36
C PHE A 23 -10.04 -16.29 -25.35
N ASP A 24 -10.81 -15.22 -25.08
CA ASP A 24 -11.95 -15.27 -24.16
C ASP A 24 -13.00 -16.29 -24.62
N LYS A 25 -13.31 -16.33 -25.91
CA LYS A 25 -14.30 -17.26 -26.48
C LYS A 25 -13.82 -18.70 -26.39
N ILE A 26 -12.58 -18.99 -26.80
CA ILE A 26 -12.01 -20.35 -26.72
C ILE A 26 -11.99 -20.86 -25.28
N LEU A 27 -11.43 -20.06 -24.36
CA LEU A 27 -11.31 -20.47 -22.96
C LEU A 27 -12.68 -20.60 -22.28
N SER A 28 -13.61 -19.66 -22.52
CA SER A 28 -14.97 -19.75 -21.96
C SER A 28 -15.74 -20.95 -22.52
N THR A 29 -15.62 -21.27 -23.82
CA THR A 29 -16.22 -22.48 -24.40
C THR A 29 -15.71 -23.73 -23.71
N LEU A 30 -14.39 -23.87 -23.56
CA LEU A 30 -13.80 -25.01 -22.87
C LEU A 30 -14.31 -25.12 -21.42
N MET A 31 -14.30 -24.02 -20.68
CA MET A 31 -14.76 -24.01 -19.29
C MET A 31 -16.26 -24.28 -19.16
N VAL A 32 -17.10 -23.79 -20.08
CA VAL A 32 -18.55 -24.09 -20.10
C VAL A 32 -18.78 -25.58 -20.36
N ILE A 33 -18.05 -26.20 -21.29
CA ILE A 33 -18.14 -27.64 -21.55
C ILE A 33 -17.74 -28.42 -20.30
N THR A 34 -16.58 -28.10 -19.72
CA THR A 34 -16.06 -28.78 -18.52
C THR A 34 -16.99 -28.61 -17.31
N LEU A 35 -17.59 -27.44 -17.12
CA LEU A 35 -18.47 -27.15 -15.98
C LEU A 35 -19.96 -27.42 -16.29
N SER A 36 -20.30 -27.90 -17.49
CA SER A 36 -21.69 -28.14 -17.89
C SER A 36 -22.46 -29.07 -16.94
N PRO A 37 -21.87 -30.13 -16.34
CA PRO A 37 -22.61 -30.96 -15.37
C PRO A 37 -23.02 -30.16 -14.13
N VAL A 38 -22.11 -29.31 -13.64
CA VAL A 38 -22.37 -28.44 -12.48
C VAL A 38 -23.43 -27.39 -12.80
N MET A 39 -23.35 -26.78 -13.97
CA MET A 39 -24.34 -25.80 -14.44
C MET A 39 -25.72 -26.43 -14.58
N MET A 40 -25.79 -27.67 -15.09
CA MET A 40 -27.05 -28.41 -15.21
C MET A 40 -27.65 -28.75 -13.85
N ILE A 41 -26.83 -29.14 -12.85
CA ILE A 41 -27.28 -29.32 -11.47
C ILE A 41 -27.89 -28.02 -10.93
N ASN A 42 -27.23 -26.87 -11.14
CA ASN A 42 -27.76 -25.58 -10.67
C ASN A 42 -29.12 -25.23 -11.31
N ILE A 43 -29.26 -25.49 -12.62
CA ILE A 43 -30.52 -25.29 -13.34
C ILE A 43 -31.62 -26.20 -12.76
N LEU A 44 -31.34 -27.48 -12.60
CA LEU A 44 -32.28 -28.44 -12.01
C LEU A 44 -32.68 -28.03 -10.60
N CYS A 45 -31.74 -27.61 -9.76
CA CYS A 45 -32.04 -27.09 -8.43
C CYS A 45 -32.98 -25.88 -8.48
N SER A 46 -32.75 -24.91 -9.38
CA SER A 46 -33.65 -23.77 -9.57
C SER A 46 -35.06 -24.22 -10.01
N LEU A 47 -35.17 -25.17 -10.93
CA LEU A 47 -36.46 -25.73 -11.38
C LEU A 47 -37.21 -26.45 -10.25
N ILE A 48 -36.53 -27.32 -9.49
CA ILE A 48 -37.11 -28.05 -8.35
C ILE A 48 -37.59 -27.07 -7.27
N THR A 49 -36.81 -26.02 -7.00
CA THR A 49 -37.15 -24.99 -6.00
C THR A 49 -38.11 -23.92 -6.51
N ARG A 50 -38.56 -24.01 -7.78
CA ARG A 50 -39.42 -23.03 -8.47
C ARG A 50 -38.90 -21.59 -8.39
N GLN A 51 -37.58 -21.44 -8.45
CA GLN A 51 -36.88 -20.16 -8.49
C GLN A 51 -36.43 -19.85 -9.93
N PRO A 52 -36.20 -18.58 -10.29
CA PRO A 52 -35.58 -18.26 -11.57
C PRO A 52 -34.22 -18.96 -11.70
N ILE A 53 -33.85 -19.36 -12.92
CA ILE A 53 -32.55 -20.02 -13.16
C ILE A 53 -31.39 -19.07 -12.84
N TYR A 54 -31.52 -17.82 -13.30
CA TYR A 54 -30.52 -16.79 -13.11
C TYR A 54 -31.06 -15.65 -12.24
N THR A 55 -30.17 -15.09 -11.43
CA THR A 55 -30.24 -13.72 -10.95
C THR A 55 -29.19 -12.90 -11.69
N TYR A 56 -29.42 -11.59 -11.81
CA TYR A 56 -28.45 -10.70 -12.42
C TYR A 56 -28.12 -9.55 -11.48
N VAL A 57 -26.90 -9.03 -11.62
CA VAL A 57 -26.45 -7.82 -10.93
C VAL A 57 -26.02 -6.82 -12.00
N VAL A 58 -26.48 -5.58 -11.87
CA VAL A 58 -26.07 -4.48 -12.74
C VAL A 58 -25.05 -3.63 -11.98
N LYS A 59 -23.87 -3.46 -12.58
CA LYS A 59 -22.81 -2.57 -12.08
C LYS A 59 -22.37 -1.63 -13.17
N LYS A 60 -21.65 -0.56 -12.81
CA LYS A 60 -20.95 0.28 -13.79
C LYS A 60 -19.47 -0.06 -13.78
N ASP A 61 -18.87 -0.20 -14.96
CA ASP A 61 -17.42 -0.33 -15.09
C ASP A 61 -16.70 1.02 -14.85
N ALA A 62 -15.37 0.99 -14.88
CA ALA A 62 -14.56 2.19 -14.68
C ALA A 62 -14.78 3.28 -15.73
N LEU A 63 -15.27 2.88 -16.91
CA LEU A 63 -15.63 3.77 -18.01
C LEU A 63 -17.12 4.18 -17.96
N GLY A 64 -17.89 3.70 -16.98
CA GLY A 64 -19.29 4.03 -16.79
C GLY A 64 -20.27 3.21 -17.65
N HIS A 65 -19.82 2.15 -18.35
CA HIS A 65 -20.72 1.23 -19.05
C HIS A 65 -21.48 0.37 -18.05
N SER A 66 -22.76 0.12 -18.33
CA SER A 66 -23.56 -0.82 -17.56
C SER A 66 -23.13 -2.25 -17.87
N VAL A 67 -22.78 -3.00 -16.82
CA VAL A 67 -22.31 -4.38 -16.86
C VAL A 67 -23.37 -5.25 -16.21
N ILE A 68 -23.91 -6.20 -16.96
CA ILE A 68 -24.86 -7.20 -16.47
C ILE A 68 -24.10 -8.50 -16.25
N THR A 69 -24.07 -8.96 -15.00
CA THR A 69 -23.42 -10.22 -14.61
C THR A 69 -24.45 -11.22 -14.13
N ASN A 70 -24.52 -12.39 -14.77
CA ASN A 70 -25.45 -13.45 -14.42
C ASN A 70 -24.86 -14.38 -13.35
N HIS A 71 -25.71 -14.82 -12.43
CA HIS A 71 -25.40 -15.81 -11.40
C HIS A 71 -26.52 -16.84 -11.34
N PHE A 72 -26.20 -18.12 -11.18
CA PHE A 72 -27.23 -19.12 -10.88
C PHE A 72 -27.88 -18.81 -9.53
N THR A 73 -29.20 -18.90 -9.46
CA THR A 73 -29.95 -18.61 -8.23
C THR A 73 -29.67 -19.67 -7.16
N CYS A 74 -29.64 -20.94 -7.58
CA CYS A 74 -29.49 -22.11 -6.71
C CYS A 74 -28.22 -22.93 -7.04
N GLY A 75 -27.85 -23.83 -6.14
CA GLY A 75 -26.76 -24.79 -6.33
C GLY A 75 -25.35 -24.29 -5.96
N ILE A 76 -24.32 -24.90 -6.56
CA ILE A 76 -22.90 -24.72 -6.25
C ILE A 76 -22.19 -23.96 -7.39
N LEU A 77 -21.06 -23.29 -7.08
CA LEU A 77 -20.33 -22.49 -8.08
C LEU A 77 -21.25 -21.54 -8.87
N LYS A 78 -22.17 -20.85 -8.20
CA LYS A 78 -23.21 -20.00 -8.83
C LYS A 78 -22.66 -18.96 -9.82
N SER A 79 -21.42 -18.52 -9.61
CA SER A 79 -20.70 -17.60 -10.49
C SER A 79 -20.22 -18.22 -11.81
N SER A 80 -20.37 -19.53 -12.03
CA SER A 80 -20.08 -20.16 -13.33
C SER A 80 -20.95 -19.61 -14.46
N ALA A 81 -22.13 -19.04 -14.15
CA ALA A 81 -22.96 -18.34 -15.12
C ALA A 81 -22.25 -17.14 -15.79
N LEU A 82 -21.21 -16.56 -15.16
CA LEU A 82 -20.39 -15.51 -15.77
C LEU A 82 -19.65 -15.99 -17.02
N LEU A 83 -19.33 -17.29 -17.11
CA LEU A 83 -18.71 -17.87 -18.30
C LEU A 83 -19.63 -17.79 -19.52
N ILE A 84 -20.95 -17.83 -19.31
CA ILE A 84 -21.94 -17.63 -20.39
C ILE A 84 -21.87 -16.18 -20.87
N ASN A 85 -21.78 -15.19 -19.97
CA ASN A 85 -21.63 -13.80 -20.38
C ASN A 85 -20.34 -13.57 -21.19
N ILE A 86 -19.24 -14.24 -20.83
CA ILE A 86 -17.98 -14.19 -21.60
C ILE A 86 -18.17 -14.86 -22.97
N PHE A 87 -18.75 -16.05 -23.01
CA PHE A 87 -19.01 -16.80 -24.23
C PHE A 87 -19.89 -16.02 -25.22
N MET A 88 -20.92 -15.33 -24.72
CA MET A 88 -21.80 -14.44 -25.49
C MET A 88 -21.12 -13.11 -25.89
N GLY A 89 -19.88 -12.89 -25.47
CA GLY A 89 -19.11 -11.70 -25.79
C GLY A 89 -19.54 -10.44 -25.04
N GLN A 90 -20.30 -10.56 -23.95
CA GLN A 90 -20.72 -9.44 -23.11
C GLN A 90 -19.66 -9.05 -22.07
N LEU A 91 -18.82 -10.00 -21.67
CA LEU A 91 -17.72 -9.83 -20.73
C LEU A 91 -16.40 -10.36 -21.32
N SER A 92 -15.30 -10.01 -20.67
CA SER A 92 -13.98 -10.60 -20.86
C SER A 92 -13.48 -11.22 -19.56
N PHE A 93 -12.56 -12.19 -19.63
CA PHE A 93 -11.85 -12.63 -18.42
C PHE A 93 -11.01 -11.48 -17.84
N CYS A 94 -10.31 -10.74 -18.70
CA CYS A 94 -9.44 -9.63 -18.30
C CYS A 94 -9.84 -8.35 -19.05
N GLY A 95 -10.46 -7.41 -18.35
CA GLY A 95 -11.07 -6.24 -18.97
C GLY A 95 -11.21 -5.04 -18.03
N VAL A 96 -12.05 -4.09 -18.42
CA VAL A 96 -12.27 -2.87 -17.65
C VAL A 96 -12.84 -3.23 -16.27
N PRO A 97 -12.23 -2.77 -15.15
CA PRO A 97 -12.70 -3.12 -13.81
C PRO A 97 -14.07 -2.53 -13.50
N SER A 98 -14.86 -3.22 -12.70
CA SER A 98 -16.15 -2.73 -12.16
C SER A 98 -16.10 -2.31 -10.69
N THR A 99 -14.90 -2.16 -10.13
CA THR A 99 -14.66 -1.91 -8.69
C THR A 99 -14.23 -0.48 -8.39
N HIS A 100 -13.99 0.32 -9.43
CA HIS A 100 -13.50 1.70 -9.38
C HIS A 100 -14.08 2.48 -10.56
N ARG A 101 -14.15 3.81 -10.46
CA ARG A 101 -14.63 4.69 -11.53
C ARG A 101 -13.61 5.78 -11.85
N LEU A 102 -13.23 5.90 -13.12
CA LEU A 102 -12.34 6.96 -13.60
C LEU A 102 -13.07 8.31 -13.72
N ALA A 103 -12.33 9.41 -13.72
CA ALA A 103 -12.89 10.73 -13.95
C ALA A 103 -13.57 10.82 -15.33
N PRO A 104 -14.71 11.53 -15.49
CA PRO A 104 -15.47 11.57 -16.75
C PRO A 104 -14.63 11.96 -17.99
N GLN A 105 -13.70 12.90 -17.84
CA GLN A 105 -12.81 13.34 -18.92
C GLN A 105 -11.88 12.21 -19.40
N VAL A 106 -11.36 11.42 -18.47
CA VAL A 106 -10.52 10.24 -18.77
C VAL A 106 -11.36 9.15 -19.45
N GLN A 107 -12.58 8.92 -18.96
CA GLN A 107 -13.50 7.95 -19.57
C GLN A 107 -13.74 8.28 -21.05
N ALA A 108 -14.05 9.54 -21.38
CA ALA A 108 -14.29 9.98 -22.76
C ALA A 108 -13.06 9.73 -23.65
N ARG A 109 -11.86 10.10 -23.17
CA ARG A 109 -10.60 9.92 -23.91
C ARG A 109 -10.30 8.45 -24.24
N ILE A 110 -10.51 7.55 -23.27
CA ILE A 110 -10.26 6.12 -23.47
C ILE A 110 -11.28 5.53 -24.44
N LYS A 111 -12.58 5.87 -24.28
CA LYS A 111 -13.65 5.37 -25.16
C LYS A 111 -13.48 5.76 -26.62
N LEU A 112 -12.89 6.93 -26.90
CA LEU A 112 -12.59 7.36 -28.26
C LEU A 112 -11.50 6.51 -28.94
N ARG A 113 -10.58 5.94 -28.16
CA ARG A 113 -9.38 5.24 -28.67
C ARG A 113 -9.47 3.72 -28.59
N TYR A 114 -10.27 3.18 -27.68
CA TYR A 114 -10.33 1.76 -27.37
C TYR A 114 -11.77 1.24 -27.33
N SER A 115 -12.03 0.17 -28.06
CA SER A 115 -13.20 -0.68 -27.83
C SER A 115 -12.84 -1.71 -26.77
N CYS A 116 -13.46 -1.65 -25.60
CA CYS A 116 -13.08 -2.48 -24.46
C CYS A 116 -14.30 -3.02 -23.71
N LYS A 117 -14.22 -4.30 -23.35
CA LYS A 117 -15.26 -4.99 -22.59
C LYS A 117 -14.98 -4.95 -21.09
N PRO A 118 -16.03 -4.97 -20.25
CA PRO A 118 -15.88 -5.18 -18.82
C PRO A 118 -15.20 -6.53 -18.55
N GLY A 119 -14.31 -6.54 -17.55
CA GLY A 119 -13.57 -7.73 -17.14
C GLY A 119 -14.06 -8.30 -15.83
N ILE A 120 -14.01 -9.63 -15.68
CA ILE A 120 -14.11 -10.27 -14.35
C ILE A 120 -12.87 -9.94 -13.52
N PHE A 121 -11.70 -9.97 -14.16
CA PHE A 121 -10.42 -9.63 -13.58
C PHE A 121 -9.84 -8.39 -14.25
N SER A 122 -9.04 -7.66 -13.48
CA SER A 122 -8.26 -6.52 -13.99
C SER A 122 -6.92 -6.44 -13.26
N LEU A 123 -5.98 -5.74 -13.87
CA LEU A 123 -4.69 -5.42 -13.27
C LEU A 123 -4.87 -4.50 -12.05
N PHE A 124 -5.85 -3.59 -12.11
CA PHE A 124 -6.24 -2.74 -10.98
C PHE A 124 -6.70 -3.56 -9.77
N ASP A 125 -7.60 -4.52 -9.99
CA ASP A 125 -8.11 -5.39 -8.92
C ASP A 125 -7.03 -6.29 -8.35
N LEU A 126 -6.10 -6.76 -9.20
CA LEU A 126 -4.94 -7.53 -8.77
C LEU A 126 -4.06 -6.70 -7.81
N HIS A 127 -3.67 -5.49 -8.23
CA HIS A 127 -2.83 -4.60 -7.42
C HIS A 127 -3.50 -4.22 -6.11
N ARG A 128 -4.80 -3.88 -6.16
CA ARG A 128 -5.59 -3.59 -4.95
C ARG A 128 -5.64 -4.78 -3.99
N ARG A 129 -5.82 -6.00 -4.52
CA ARG A 129 -5.91 -7.24 -3.72
C ARG A 129 -4.59 -7.56 -3.02
N THR A 130 -3.47 -7.40 -3.72
CA THR A 130 -2.14 -7.66 -3.16
C THR A 130 -1.58 -6.49 -2.35
N GLY A 131 -2.24 -5.33 -2.42
CA GLY A 131 -1.81 -4.11 -1.74
C GLY A 131 -0.58 -3.51 -2.40
N LEU A 132 -0.46 -3.62 -3.73
CA LEU A 132 0.47 -2.79 -4.47
C LEU A 132 -0.10 -1.40 -4.62
N VAL A 133 0.78 -0.40 -4.47
CA VAL A 133 0.41 1.00 -4.60
C VAL A 133 0.04 1.30 -6.04
N ILE A 134 -1.15 1.83 -6.24
CA ILE A 134 -1.66 2.24 -7.54
C ILE A 134 -1.41 3.75 -7.65
N GLN A 135 -0.39 4.13 -8.42
CA GLN A 135 -0.03 5.54 -8.62
C GLN A 135 -1.06 6.26 -9.50
N ASP A 136 -1.43 5.65 -10.63
CA ASP A 136 -2.42 6.18 -11.56
C ASP A 136 -3.29 5.04 -12.14
N PRO A 137 -4.60 5.01 -11.81
CA PRO A 137 -5.54 4.04 -12.37
C PRO A 137 -5.67 4.12 -13.90
N GLU A 138 -5.48 5.29 -14.52
CA GLU A 138 -5.55 5.45 -15.98
C GLU A 138 -4.39 4.70 -16.65
N THR A 139 -3.15 4.99 -16.23
CA THR A 139 -1.95 4.32 -16.75
C THR A 139 -2.02 2.80 -16.59
N LEU A 140 -2.54 2.32 -15.46
CA LEU A 140 -2.66 0.88 -15.21
C LEU A 140 -3.69 0.22 -16.15
N LEU A 141 -4.82 0.89 -16.38
CA LEU A 141 -5.82 0.44 -17.35
C LEU A 141 -5.25 0.44 -18.76
N LEU A 142 -4.56 1.51 -19.18
CA LEU A 142 -3.94 1.59 -20.50
C LEU A 142 -2.88 0.51 -20.70
N LYS A 143 -2.09 0.19 -19.67
CA LYS A 143 -1.13 -0.93 -19.71
C LYS A 143 -1.84 -2.27 -19.94
N GLN A 144 -2.96 -2.50 -19.26
CA GLN A 144 -3.76 -3.71 -19.47
C GLN A 144 -4.43 -3.71 -20.85
N LEU A 145 -4.94 -2.58 -21.34
CA LEU A 145 -5.59 -2.52 -22.65
C LEU A 145 -4.57 -2.84 -23.76
N ASN A 146 -3.34 -2.36 -23.65
CA ASN A 146 -2.27 -2.65 -24.62
C ASN A 146 -1.56 -4.01 -24.42
N SER A 147 -2.02 -4.86 -23.49
CA SER A 147 -1.43 -6.18 -23.23
C SER A 147 -1.76 -7.21 -24.31
N SER A 148 -0.87 -8.18 -24.49
CA SER A 148 -1.08 -9.33 -25.38
C SER A 148 -2.05 -10.37 -24.78
N SER A 149 -2.51 -11.34 -25.58
CA SER A 149 -3.31 -12.46 -25.08
C SER A 149 -2.54 -13.32 -24.06
N PHE A 150 -1.22 -13.45 -24.23
CA PHE A 150 -0.36 -14.15 -23.26
C PHE A 150 -0.32 -13.41 -21.92
N ASP A 151 -0.19 -12.08 -21.94
CA ASP A 151 -0.22 -11.26 -20.72
C ASP A 151 -1.55 -11.37 -19.98
N ASN A 152 -2.67 -11.48 -20.71
CA ASN A 152 -3.99 -11.71 -20.11
C ASN A 152 -4.11 -13.09 -19.49
N ALA A 153 -3.60 -14.13 -20.14
CA ALA A 153 -3.55 -15.47 -19.55
C ALA A 153 -2.73 -15.46 -18.25
N LEU A 154 -1.60 -14.75 -18.24
CA LEU A 154 -0.78 -14.58 -17.05
C LEU A 154 -1.50 -13.73 -15.97
N LEU A 155 -2.22 -12.68 -16.36
CA LEU A 155 -3.02 -11.86 -15.45
C LEU A 155 -4.15 -12.68 -14.81
N LEU A 156 -4.83 -13.53 -15.58
CA LEU A 156 -5.84 -14.46 -15.10
C LEU A 156 -5.23 -15.44 -14.10
N LEU A 157 -4.08 -16.04 -14.43
CA LEU A 157 -3.37 -16.95 -13.53
C LEU A 157 -2.95 -16.27 -12.22
N LYS A 158 -2.35 -15.07 -12.30
CA LYS A 158 -1.99 -14.27 -11.12
C LYS A 158 -3.20 -13.97 -10.25
N ASN A 159 -4.32 -13.59 -10.86
CA ASN A 159 -5.57 -13.35 -10.13
C ASN A 159 -6.09 -14.61 -9.45
N LEU A 160 -6.00 -15.78 -10.09
CA LEU A 160 -6.41 -17.05 -9.48
C LEU A 160 -5.53 -17.39 -8.26
N VAL A 161 -4.21 -17.29 -8.40
CA VAL A 161 -3.27 -17.49 -7.29
C VAL A 161 -3.56 -16.52 -6.15
N CYS A 162 -3.72 -15.23 -6.46
CA CYS A 162 -4.05 -14.22 -5.45
C CYS A 162 -5.45 -14.42 -4.86
N TYR A 163 -6.39 -14.97 -5.62
CA TYR A 163 -7.69 -15.32 -5.11
C TYR A 163 -7.56 -16.42 -4.04
N CYS A 164 -6.77 -17.47 -4.29
CA CYS A 164 -6.53 -18.51 -3.30
C CYS A 164 -5.78 -17.99 -2.06
N LEU A 165 -4.76 -17.15 -2.25
CA LEU A 165 -3.91 -16.66 -1.15
C LEU A 165 -4.58 -15.58 -0.29
N TYR A 166 -5.36 -14.69 -0.89
CA TYR A 166 -5.85 -13.48 -0.23
C TYR A 166 -7.38 -13.45 -0.06
N THR A 167 -8.13 -14.42 -0.61
CA THR A 167 -9.58 -14.47 -0.43
C THR A 167 -9.96 -15.26 0.81
N THR A 168 -10.13 -14.56 1.93
CA THR A 168 -11.03 -15.02 2.99
C THR A 168 -12.49 -14.65 2.67
N PRO A 169 -13.46 -15.50 3.03
CA PRO A 169 -14.90 -15.27 2.86
C PRO A 169 -15.38 -14.20 3.86
N SER A 170 -14.92 -12.96 3.72
CA SER A 170 -15.42 -11.84 4.49
C SER A 170 -16.47 -11.10 3.65
N LYS A 171 -17.73 -11.15 4.09
CA LYS A 171 -18.79 -10.29 3.60
C LYS A 171 -18.73 -8.98 4.37
N GLY A 172 -18.66 -7.84 3.66
CA GLY A 172 -18.81 -6.51 4.23
C GLY A 172 -17.67 -6.06 5.14
N LEU A 173 -16.45 -5.92 4.59
CA LEU A 173 -15.33 -5.31 5.34
C LEU A 173 -15.66 -3.87 5.70
N ILE A 174 -15.36 -3.50 6.95
CA ILE A 174 -15.60 -2.16 7.48
C ILE A 174 -14.49 -1.23 6.99
N ASP A 175 -14.87 -0.18 6.26
CA ASP A 175 -14.00 0.94 5.92
C ASP A 175 -14.07 1.97 7.04
N THR A 176 -12.98 2.13 7.79
CA THR A 176 -12.86 3.00 8.97
C THR A 176 -11.53 3.72 8.92
N LYS A 177 -11.46 4.91 9.51
CA LYS A 177 -10.21 5.69 9.61
C LYS A 177 -9.20 5.07 10.57
N LYS A 178 -9.65 4.28 11.55
CA LYS A 178 -8.77 3.63 12.54
C LYS A 178 -9.06 2.14 12.61
N ILE A 179 -8.00 1.34 12.67
CA ILE A 179 -8.05 -0.11 12.75
C ILE A 179 -7.28 -0.53 14.00
N SER A 180 -7.92 -1.28 14.89
CA SER A 180 -7.22 -1.92 16.01
C SER A 180 -6.83 -3.34 15.59
N LEU A 181 -5.52 -3.64 15.62
CA LEU A 181 -4.97 -4.98 15.35
C LEU A 181 -3.97 -5.36 16.44
N PHE A 182 -4.17 -6.51 17.07
CA PHE A 182 -3.27 -7.02 18.12
C PHE A 182 -2.99 -6.01 19.25
N GLY A 183 -4.00 -5.23 19.66
CA GLY A 183 -3.85 -4.21 20.72
C GLY A 183 -3.23 -2.88 20.25
N LEU A 184 -2.76 -2.83 19.00
CA LEU A 184 -2.21 -1.62 18.39
C LEU A 184 -3.29 -0.86 17.62
N ASN A 185 -3.32 0.45 17.79
CA ASN A 185 -4.22 1.35 17.05
C ASN A 185 -3.50 1.92 15.83
N LEU A 186 -3.84 1.43 14.64
CA LEU A 186 -3.30 1.88 13.37
C LEU A 186 -4.24 2.89 12.71
N GLU A 187 -3.66 3.89 12.05
CA GLU A 187 -4.41 4.83 11.21
C GLU A 187 -4.53 4.25 9.79
N ASN A 188 -5.76 4.07 9.31
CA ASN A 188 -6.07 3.45 8.02
C ASN A 188 -6.00 4.48 6.89
N LEU A 189 -4.78 4.89 6.58
CA LEU A 189 -4.51 5.97 5.65
C LEU A 189 -4.29 5.46 4.23
N SER A 190 -4.61 6.32 3.27
CA SER A 190 -4.08 6.21 1.91
C SER A 190 -2.60 6.58 1.89
N MET A 191 -1.91 6.20 0.81
CA MET A 191 -0.52 6.60 0.60
C MET A 191 -0.35 8.13 0.64
N GLN A 192 -1.26 8.88 0.00
CA GLN A 192 -1.21 10.34 -0.01
C GLN A 192 -1.41 10.94 1.39
N GLU A 193 -2.37 10.43 2.17
CA GLU A 193 -2.60 10.90 3.55
C GLU A 193 -1.40 10.60 4.46
N ALA A 194 -0.73 9.46 4.25
CA ALA A 194 0.49 9.12 4.98
C ALA A 194 1.64 10.08 4.63
N VAL A 195 1.86 10.36 3.33
CA VAL A 195 2.89 11.31 2.87
C VAL A 195 2.61 12.71 3.37
N ASN A 196 1.36 13.17 3.25
CA ASN A 196 0.94 14.48 3.75
C ASN A 196 1.20 14.60 5.24
N TRP A 197 0.90 13.57 6.03
CA TRP A 197 1.19 13.60 7.47
C TRP A 197 2.68 13.77 7.77
N VAL A 198 3.56 13.12 7.01
CA VAL A 198 5.02 13.26 7.20
C VAL A 198 5.49 14.66 6.87
N THR A 199 4.99 15.26 5.79
CA THR A 199 5.43 16.58 5.31
C THR A 199 4.73 17.75 5.99
N THR A 200 3.56 17.55 6.60
CA THR A 200 2.81 18.63 7.24
C THR A 200 3.51 19.11 8.50
N THR A 201 3.75 20.43 8.60
CA THR A 201 4.33 21.04 9.79
C THR A 201 3.35 20.90 10.97
N PRO A 202 3.78 20.40 12.15
CA PRO A 202 2.91 20.33 13.32
C PRO A 202 2.35 21.71 13.68
N LYS A 203 1.05 21.78 14.01
CA LYS A 203 0.42 23.02 14.47
C LYS A 203 1.10 23.46 15.77
N LYS A 204 1.60 24.69 15.80
CA LYS A 204 2.19 25.35 16.97
C LYS A 204 1.20 25.31 18.14
N THR A 205 1.47 24.52 19.17
CA THR A 205 0.77 24.63 20.46
C THR A 205 1.47 25.69 21.30
N SER A 206 0.92 26.91 21.32
CA SER A 206 1.35 27.94 22.26
C SER A 206 0.85 27.60 23.66
N THR A 207 1.66 26.94 24.49
CA THR A 207 1.43 26.90 25.93
C THR A 207 1.88 28.23 26.52
N LYS A 208 0.94 29.16 26.72
CA LYS A 208 1.16 30.34 27.57
C LYS A 208 1.30 29.85 29.02
N SER A 209 2.52 29.51 29.44
CA SER A 209 2.82 29.42 30.87
C SER A 209 3.11 30.82 31.38
N SER A 210 2.07 31.52 31.82
CA SER A 210 2.22 32.79 32.53
C SER A 210 2.50 32.51 34.01
N THR A 211 3.77 32.32 34.37
CA THR A 211 4.18 32.35 35.78
C THR A 211 4.25 33.81 36.22
N LYS A 212 3.18 34.31 36.87
CA LYS A 212 3.25 35.58 37.60
C LYS A 212 4.09 35.38 38.85
N ILE A 213 5.37 35.73 38.79
CA ILE A 213 6.18 35.98 39.99
C ILE A 213 6.07 37.47 40.30
N SER A 214 5.36 37.80 41.38
CA SER A 214 5.32 39.17 41.91
C SER A 214 6.55 39.37 42.81
N ILE A 215 7.54 40.11 42.33
CA ILE A 215 8.58 40.71 43.17
C ILE A 215 8.49 42.23 42.97
N LYS A 216 8.35 42.93 44.09
CA LYS A 216 8.24 44.39 44.16
C LYS A 216 9.34 45.07 43.33
N ASN A 217 8.90 45.98 42.47
CA ASN A 217 9.66 47.07 41.84
C ASN A 217 10.94 46.65 41.11
N THR A 218 10.82 46.17 39.87
CA THR A 218 11.58 46.60 38.67
C THR A 218 11.06 45.80 37.47
N VAL A 219 10.44 46.46 36.48
CA VAL A 219 10.08 45.81 35.20
C VAL A 219 11.31 45.84 34.29
N ILE A 220 12.03 44.72 34.20
CA ILE A 220 13.07 44.50 33.17
C ILE A 220 12.42 43.73 32.03
N ASN A 221 12.24 44.38 30.87
CA ASN A 221 11.87 43.70 29.64
C ASN A 221 13.06 42.89 29.13
N LYS A 222 13.21 41.65 29.62
CA LYS A 222 14.11 40.69 29.01
C LYS A 222 13.36 40.05 27.84
N SER A 223 13.76 40.37 26.61
CA SER A 223 13.34 39.67 25.41
C SER A 223 13.85 38.22 25.48
N THR A 224 13.06 37.34 26.09
CA THR A 224 13.25 35.90 25.96
C THR A 224 12.90 35.52 24.53
N SER A 225 13.90 35.09 23.76
CA SER A 225 13.69 34.35 22.51
C SER A 225 12.68 33.24 22.78
N ASP A 226 11.54 33.27 22.10
CA ASP A 226 10.57 32.18 22.12
C ASP A 226 11.27 30.92 21.58
N ASN A 227 11.82 30.09 22.47
CA ASN A 227 12.26 28.74 22.13
C ASN A 227 11.01 27.92 21.88
N ILE A 228 10.55 27.93 20.63
CA ILE A 228 9.45 27.11 20.16
C ILE A 228 9.94 25.65 20.17
N ASN A 229 9.65 24.92 21.25
CA ASN A 229 9.83 23.47 21.28
C ASN A 229 8.76 22.82 20.39
N THR A 230 9.02 22.69 19.09
CA THR A 230 8.25 21.77 18.24
C THR A 230 8.68 20.34 18.57
N VAL A 231 7.80 19.57 19.21
CA VAL A 231 8.05 18.15 19.48
C VAL A 231 8.06 17.38 18.15
N THR A 232 9.10 16.58 17.92
CA THR A 232 9.21 15.71 16.73
C THR A 232 8.05 14.70 16.70
N ASN A 233 7.33 14.59 15.57
CA ASN A 233 6.36 13.52 15.37
C ASN A 233 7.07 12.21 15.00
N ILE A 234 6.68 11.08 15.59
CA ILE A 234 7.29 9.77 15.37
C ILE A 234 6.30 8.83 14.67
N GLY A 235 6.75 8.22 13.58
CA GLY A 235 5.97 7.25 12.80
C GLY A 235 6.67 5.90 12.63
N PHE A 236 5.94 4.81 12.83
CA PHE A 236 6.46 3.45 12.66
C PHE A 236 5.68 2.66 11.61
N PHE A 237 6.40 1.92 10.77
CA PHE A 237 5.82 0.94 9.85
C PHE A 237 5.64 -0.41 10.55
N ILE A 238 4.39 -0.84 10.71
CA ILE A 238 4.01 -2.07 11.37
C ILE A 238 3.86 -3.17 10.32
N ASN A 239 4.69 -4.20 10.40
CA ASN A 239 4.60 -5.39 9.56
C ASN A 239 4.56 -6.67 10.39
N VAL A 240 4.55 -7.83 9.72
CA VAL A 240 4.53 -9.18 10.35
C VAL A 240 5.61 -9.33 11.42
N ASN A 241 6.82 -8.80 11.19
CA ASN A 241 7.90 -8.90 12.16
C ASN A 241 7.65 -8.01 13.38
N SER A 242 7.16 -6.78 13.17
CA SER A 242 6.79 -5.88 14.26
C SER A 242 5.76 -6.53 15.18
N ILE A 243 4.70 -7.14 14.64
CA ILE A 243 3.69 -7.86 15.42
C ILE A 243 4.29 -9.06 16.16
N ASN A 244 5.13 -9.85 15.50
CA ASN A 244 5.74 -11.01 16.14
C ASN A 244 6.69 -10.63 17.29
N LEU A 245 7.45 -9.55 17.13
CA LEU A 245 8.31 -9.00 18.19
C LEU A 245 7.47 -8.45 19.33
N CYS A 246 6.42 -7.70 19.01
CA CYS A 246 5.50 -7.08 19.95
C CYS A 246 4.84 -8.11 20.88
N LEU A 247 4.34 -9.21 20.30
CA LEU A 247 3.74 -10.32 21.07
C LEU A 247 4.77 -11.14 21.87
N LYS A 248 6.07 -10.99 21.58
CA LYS A 248 7.15 -11.67 22.30
C LYS A 248 7.77 -10.78 23.39
N GLN A 249 7.71 -9.46 23.22
CA GLN A 249 8.36 -8.46 24.07
C GLN A 249 7.33 -7.39 24.47
N PRO A 250 6.73 -7.49 25.68
CA PRO A 250 5.69 -6.54 26.13
C PRO A 250 6.13 -5.07 26.07
N ASP A 251 7.38 -4.78 26.43
CA ASP A 251 7.93 -3.41 26.35
C ASP A 251 7.87 -2.83 24.93
N PHE A 252 7.98 -3.69 23.91
CA PHE A 252 7.90 -3.26 22.52
C PHE A 252 6.46 -2.91 22.11
N HIS A 253 5.44 -3.57 22.67
CA HIS A 253 4.05 -3.14 22.47
C HIS A 253 3.83 -1.72 22.99
N HIS A 254 4.28 -1.45 24.22
CA HIS A 254 4.21 -0.11 24.82
C HIS A 254 5.03 0.93 24.04
N THR A 255 6.18 0.53 23.49
CA THR A 255 6.97 1.36 22.55
C THR A 255 6.11 1.75 21.35
N LEU A 256 5.50 0.78 20.65
CA LEU A 256 4.71 1.08 19.46
C LEU A 256 3.49 1.97 19.75
N GLN A 257 2.84 1.80 20.90
CA GLN A 257 1.67 2.60 21.28
C GLN A 257 1.98 4.08 21.55
N GLN A 258 3.23 4.43 21.85
CA GLN A 258 3.65 5.82 22.08
C GLN A 258 3.96 6.62 20.80
N ALA A 259 4.00 5.95 19.65
CA ALA A 259 4.21 6.63 18.37
C ALA A 259 3.03 7.54 18.03
N ASP A 260 3.31 8.70 17.43
CA ASP A 260 2.26 9.60 16.93
C ASP A 260 1.50 8.97 15.76
N LYS A 261 2.13 8.04 15.02
CA LYS A 261 1.46 7.27 13.98
C LYS A 261 2.02 5.87 13.76
N LEU A 262 1.11 4.90 13.61
CA LEU A 262 1.39 3.54 13.15
C LEU A 262 0.84 3.33 11.74
N LEU A 263 1.73 2.96 10.82
CA LEU A 263 1.44 2.79 9.38
C LEU A 263 1.49 1.29 9.02
N ALA A 264 0.46 0.78 8.34
CA ALA A 264 0.42 -0.63 7.96
C ALA A 264 1.37 -0.93 6.79
N ASP A 265 2.28 -1.88 7.00
CA ASP A 265 3.30 -2.28 6.04
C ASP A 265 3.16 -3.77 5.66
N GLY A 266 2.88 -4.00 4.39
CA GLY A 266 2.95 -5.30 3.73
C GLY A 266 1.63 -6.09 3.71
N SER A 267 1.64 -7.15 2.91
CA SER A 267 0.47 -8.03 2.68
C SER A 267 -0.01 -8.75 3.94
N GLY A 268 0.89 -9.04 4.88
CA GLY A 268 0.53 -9.66 6.16
C GLY A 268 -0.43 -8.79 7.00
N MET A 269 -0.20 -7.47 7.06
CA MET A 269 -1.12 -6.57 7.76
C MET A 269 -2.47 -6.44 7.07
N ARG A 270 -2.50 -6.53 5.73
CA ARG A 270 -3.76 -6.62 4.96
C ARG A 270 -4.56 -7.88 5.31
N LEU A 271 -3.88 -9.02 5.45
CA LEU A 271 -4.51 -10.27 5.88
C LEU A 271 -5.04 -10.15 7.33
N ALA A 272 -4.26 -9.55 8.24
CA ALA A 272 -4.69 -9.29 9.61
C ALA A 272 -5.93 -8.39 9.66
N ALA A 273 -5.91 -7.24 8.97
CA ALA A 273 -7.05 -6.34 8.88
C ALA A 273 -8.30 -7.06 8.36
N LYS A 274 -8.16 -7.81 7.27
CA LYS A 274 -9.26 -8.56 6.67
C LYS A 274 -9.83 -9.63 7.61
N SER A 275 -8.96 -10.35 8.33
CA SER A 275 -9.38 -11.35 9.32
C SER A 275 -10.15 -10.74 10.50
N ALA A 276 -9.83 -9.50 10.86
CA ALA A 276 -10.51 -8.73 11.90
C ALA A 276 -11.77 -8.01 11.38
N GLY A 277 -12.07 -8.11 10.07
CA GLY A 277 -13.25 -7.51 9.45
C GLY A 277 -13.04 -6.11 8.89
N TYR A 278 -11.81 -5.62 8.80
CA TYR A 278 -11.48 -4.28 8.31
C TYR A 278 -10.99 -4.28 6.86
N LEU A 279 -11.36 -3.23 6.13
CA LEU A 279 -10.79 -2.93 4.82
C LEU A 279 -9.57 -2.03 5.01
N LEU A 280 -8.37 -2.59 4.84
CA LEU A 280 -7.14 -1.79 4.80
C LEU A 280 -7.11 -0.95 3.53
N LYS A 281 -7.05 0.38 3.70
CA LYS A 281 -7.15 1.39 2.63
C LYS A 281 -6.00 1.23 1.64
N ASP A 282 -4.78 1.49 2.07
CA ASP A 282 -3.56 1.27 1.29
C ASP A 282 -2.52 0.46 2.06
N ASN A 283 -1.54 -0.06 1.32
CA ASN A 283 -0.30 -0.56 1.89
C ASN A 283 0.69 0.63 1.92
N THR A 284 0.88 1.23 3.08
CA THR A 284 1.74 2.39 3.26
C THR A 284 3.19 1.98 3.50
N ASN A 285 3.66 0.88 2.89
CA ASN A 285 5.03 0.40 3.09
C ASN A 285 6.07 1.47 2.74
N GLY A 286 7.17 1.51 3.50
CA GLY A 286 8.20 2.54 3.35
C GLY A 286 8.85 2.57 1.96
N THR A 287 9.01 1.40 1.31
CA THR A 287 9.64 1.29 0.00
C THR A 287 8.83 1.97 -1.10
N ASP A 288 7.50 1.83 -1.08
CA ASP A 288 6.60 2.49 -2.02
C ASP A 288 6.25 3.91 -1.60
N MET A 289 6.32 4.24 -0.31
CA MET A 289 6.06 5.59 0.19
C MET A 289 7.17 6.57 -0.17
N LEU A 290 8.45 6.14 -0.17
CA LEU A 290 9.59 7.04 -0.33
C LEU A 290 9.57 7.90 -1.60
N PRO A 291 9.24 7.37 -2.81
CA PRO A 291 9.13 8.19 -4.02
C PRO A 291 8.10 9.32 -3.90
N HIS A 292 6.93 9.03 -3.32
CA HIS A 292 5.88 10.02 -3.10
C HIS A 292 6.31 11.06 -2.05
N LEU A 293 7.03 10.61 -1.01
CA LEU A 293 7.62 11.50 -0.03
C LEU A 293 8.65 12.44 -0.66
N CYS A 294 9.54 11.93 -1.52
CA CYS A 294 10.54 12.74 -2.23
C CYS A 294 9.89 13.83 -3.10
N LEU A 295 8.84 13.48 -3.87
CA LEU A 295 8.11 14.45 -4.68
C LEU A 295 7.45 15.54 -3.81
N SER A 296 6.76 15.14 -2.73
CA SER A 296 6.14 16.06 -1.79
C SER A 296 7.18 16.97 -1.10
N CYS A 297 8.36 16.43 -0.78
CA CYS A 297 9.47 17.22 -0.23
C CYS A 297 10.00 18.25 -1.22
N ILE A 298 10.10 17.93 -2.51
CA ILE A 298 10.50 18.89 -3.54
C ILE A 298 9.48 20.02 -3.64
N GLU A 299 8.19 19.68 -3.73
CA GLU A 299 7.10 20.67 -3.83
C GLU A 299 7.06 21.61 -2.62
N GLN A 300 7.37 21.10 -1.43
CA GLN A 300 7.33 21.87 -0.18
C GLN A 300 8.71 22.39 0.28
N SER A 301 9.76 22.20 -0.51
CA SER A 301 11.15 22.55 -0.16
C SER A 301 11.61 21.97 1.19
N LYS A 302 11.18 20.74 1.51
CA LYS A 302 11.53 20.03 2.75
C LYS A 302 12.78 19.18 2.55
N SER A 303 13.61 19.14 3.58
CA SER A 303 14.87 18.40 3.60
C SER A 303 14.77 17.09 4.38
N ILE A 304 15.49 16.07 3.93
CA ILE A 304 15.49 14.74 4.54
C ILE A 304 16.90 14.39 5.06
N TYR A 305 16.99 13.83 6.26
CA TYR A 305 18.21 13.26 6.84
C TYR A 305 18.10 11.73 6.93
N PHE A 306 19.18 11.03 6.56
CA PHE A 306 19.20 9.57 6.50
C PHE A 306 20.13 9.03 7.60
N LEU A 307 19.58 8.34 8.59
CA LEU A 307 20.35 7.71 9.68
C LEU A 307 20.18 6.19 9.60
N GLY A 308 21.25 5.41 9.48
CA GLY A 308 21.15 3.96 9.60
C GLY A 308 21.87 3.16 8.52
N SER A 309 21.59 1.87 8.49
CA SER A 309 22.26 0.85 7.66
C SER A 309 23.79 0.81 7.87
N LYS A 310 24.49 0.04 7.03
CA LYS A 310 25.95 -0.09 7.06
C LYS A 310 26.61 1.21 6.57
N LEU A 311 27.89 1.37 6.89
CA LEU A 311 28.71 2.48 6.40
C LEU A 311 28.59 2.62 4.87
N GLY A 312 28.32 3.84 4.39
CA GLY A 312 28.18 4.16 2.97
C GLY A 312 26.80 3.88 2.36
N VAL A 313 25.96 3.03 2.96
CA VAL A 313 24.66 2.63 2.38
C VAL A 313 23.68 3.81 2.35
N ALA A 314 23.54 4.55 3.46
CA ALA A 314 22.68 5.73 3.53
C ALA A 314 23.12 6.82 2.53
N ALA A 315 24.44 7.06 2.41
CA ALA A 315 25.00 8.02 1.46
C ALA A 315 24.74 7.62 -0.01
N LYS A 316 24.91 6.33 -0.34
CA LYS A 316 24.61 5.79 -1.67
C LYS A 316 23.12 5.90 -2.01
N ALA A 317 22.23 5.59 -1.05
CA ALA A 317 20.79 5.76 -1.21
C ALA A 317 20.41 7.23 -1.47
N ALA A 318 20.96 8.16 -0.68
CA ALA A 318 20.74 9.59 -0.89
C ALA A 318 21.23 10.08 -2.26
N SER A 319 22.41 9.62 -2.72
CA SER A 319 22.96 9.96 -4.04
C SER A 319 22.05 9.46 -5.17
N ASN A 320 21.60 8.20 -5.09
CA ASN A 320 20.69 7.63 -6.09
C ASN A 320 19.34 8.36 -6.12
N LEU A 321 18.79 8.71 -4.95
CA LEU A 321 17.53 9.45 -4.87
C LEU A 321 17.66 10.88 -5.43
N LYS A 322 18.77 11.58 -5.19
CA LYS A 322 19.02 12.90 -5.81
C LYS A 322 19.09 12.82 -7.34
N LYS A 323 19.64 11.74 -7.89
CA LYS A 323 19.65 11.50 -9.34
C LYS A 323 18.26 11.22 -9.88
N GLN A 324 17.46 10.45 -9.15
CA GLN A 324 16.10 10.09 -9.55
C GLN A 324 15.11 11.26 -9.38
N PHE A 325 15.32 12.12 -8.40
CA PHE A 325 14.46 13.25 -8.06
C PHE A 325 15.28 14.54 -7.99
N PRO A 326 15.57 15.19 -9.14
CA PRO A 326 16.27 16.47 -9.17
C PRO A 326 15.51 17.51 -8.33
N GLY A 327 16.24 18.23 -7.46
CA GLY A 327 15.66 19.18 -6.50
C GLY A 327 15.46 18.63 -5.09
N LEU A 328 15.63 17.32 -4.88
CA LEU A 328 15.52 16.72 -3.54
C LEU A 328 16.64 17.22 -2.60
N LEU A 329 16.23 17.82 -1.49
CA LEU A 329 17.13 18.29 -0.44
C LEU A 329 17.46 17.16 0.54
N ILE A 330 18.72 16.76 0.59
CA ILE A 330 19.23 15.84 1.62
C ILE A 330 20.13 16.64 2.55
N ALA A 331 19.71 16.78 3.81
CA ALA A 331 20.38 17.56 4.84
C ALA A 331 21.62 16.85 5.42
N GLY A 332 21.66 15.51 5.33
CA GLY A 332 22.81 14.73 5.73
C GLY A 332 22.53 13.23 5.73
N THR A 333 23.60 12.46 5.91
CA THR A 333 23.55 11.00 6.01
C THR A 333 24.53 10.49 7.06
N GLU A 334 24.15 9.51 7.87
CA GLU A 334 25.01 8.89 8.88
C GLU A 334 24.69 7.38 9.01
N HIS A 335 25.68 6.57 9.37
CA HIS A 335 25.49 5.12 9.49
C HIS A 335 24.81 4.71 10.81
N GLY A 336 24.25 3.49 10.86
CA GLY A 336 23.47 2.99 12.00
C GLY A 336 24.27 2.34 13.14
N PHE A 337 25.59 2.17 13.00
CA PHE A 337 26.42 1.66 14.09
C PHE A 337 26.61 2.73 15.16
N ILE A 338 25.77 2.66 16.19
CA ILE A 338 25.77 3.58 17.32
C ILE A 338 26.64 3.00 18.43
N GLY A 339 27.80 3.62 18.70
CA GLY A 339 28.48 3.48 19.98
C GLY A 339 27.80 4.37 21.02
N SER A 340 27.62 3.90 22.26
CA SER A 340 26.97 4.65 23.34
C SER A 340 27.58 6.03 23.59
N SER A 341 28.91 6.18 23.40
CA SER A 341 29.63 7.45 23.56
C SER A 341 29.47 8.44 22.39
N GLN A 342 28.86 8.02 21.27
CA GLN A 342 28.69 8.83 20.06
C GLN A 342 27.24 9.28 19.82
N LEU A 343 26.30 8.83 20.66
CA LEU A 343 24.85 9.08 20.55
C LEU A 343 24.50 10.57 20.53
N ASN A 344 24.98 11.33 21.53
CA ASN A 344 24.71 12.76 21.64
C ASN A 344 25.28 13.55 20.46
N LYS A 345 26.46 13.13 19.94
CA LYS A 345 27.08 13.76 18.77
C LYS A 345 26.26 13.53 17.50
N GLN A 346 25.59 12.39 17.37
CA GLN A 346 24.72 12.13 16.22
C GLN A 346 23.46 13.00 16.25
N ILE A 347 22.81 13.12 17.41
CA ILE A 347 21.64 13.99 17.57
C ILE A 347 22.02 15.45 17.30
N GLU A 348 23.17 15.89 17.80
CA GLU A 348 23.69 17.22 17.51
C GLU A 348 23.91 17.46 16.01
N LYS A 349 24.49 16.48 15.28
CA LYS A 349 24.65 16.56 13.82
C LYS A 349 23.30 16.63 13.10
N ILE A 350 22.33 15.80 13.49
CA ILE A 350 20.98 15.78 12.92
C ILE A 350 20.32 17.15 13.12
N ASN A 351 20.33 17.67 14.34
CA ASN A 351 19.75 18.98 14.66
C ASN A 351 20.46 20.12 13.94
N LYS A 352 21.80 20.13 13.91
CA LYS A 352 22.60 21.14 13.18
C LYS A 352 22.35 21.13 11.68
N SER A 353 21.93 20.00 11.11
CA SER A 353 21.57 19.92 9.69
C SER A 353 20.29 20.68 9.35
N GLY A 354 19.46 21.01 10.35
CA GLY A 354 18.17 21.67 10.17
C GLY A 354 17.16 20.81 9.41
N CYS A 355 17.31 19.48 9.42
CA CYS A 355 16.47 18.61 8.61
C CYS A 355 15.00 18.65 9.03
N ASP A 356 14.09 18.62 8.06
CA ASP A 356 12.66 18.58 8.35
C ASP A 356 12.19 17.16 8.68
N ILE A 357 12.76 16.17 7.99
CA ILE A 357 12.35 14.77 8.10
C ILE A 357 13.58 13.90 8.38
N LEU A 358 13.50 13.04 9.40
CA LEU A 358 14.51 12.05 9.72
C LEU A 358 14.03 10.64 9.35
N LEU A 359 14.79 9.92 8.53
CA LEU A 359 14.55 8.51 8.22
C LEU A 359 15.58 7.63 8.95
N VAL A 360 15.12 6.72 9.81
CA VAL A 360 15.95 5.87 10.66
C VAL A 360 15.88 4.41 10.23
N ALA A 361 17.01 3.86 9.77
CA ALA A 361 17.17 2.55 9.16
C ALA A 361 18.07 1.62 10.00
N MET A 362 17.79 1.49 11.31
CA MET A 362 18.65 0.72 12.24
C MET A 362 18.10 -0.67 12.57
N GLY A 363 16.89 -0.99 12.08
CA GLY A 363 16.24 -2.26 12.29
C GLY A 363 15.41 -2.29 13.57
N SER A 364 14.33 -3.08 13.52
CA SER A 364 13.39 -3.22 14.62
C SER A 364 13.81 -4.34 15.57
N PRO A 365 13.69 -4.20 16.91
CA PRO A 365 12.99 -3.11 17.63
C PRO A 365 13.84 -1.88 17.99
N PHE A 366 15.13 -1.88 17.63
CA PHE A 366 16.09 -0.89 18.12
C PHE A 366 15.77 0.53 17.64
N GLN A 367 15.43 0.70 16.37
CA GLN A 367 15.12 2.00 15.78
C GLN A 367 13.89 2.67 16.41
N GLU A 368 12.85 1.90 16.76
CA GLU A 368 11.64 2.45 17.36
C GLU A 368 11.92 2.91 18.80
N LYS A 369 12.66 2.11 19.57
CA LYS A 369 13.08 2.47 20.93
C LYS A 369 13.97 3.72 20.93
N TRP A 370 14.97 3.75 20.06
CA TRP A 370 15.88 4.89 19.92
C TRP A 370 15.13 6.18 19.59
N LEU A 371 14.15 6.12 18.68
CA LEU A 371 13.36 7.29 18.32
C LEU A 371 12.55 7.84 19.50
N LEU A 372 11.92 6.98 20.30
CA LEU A 372 11.15 7.44 21.47
C LEU A 372 12.05 7.97 22.58
N GLU A 373 13.14 7.27 22.88
CA GLU A 373 14.13 7.68 23.90
C GLU A 373 14.70 9.07 23.62
N HIS A 374 14.78 9.48 22.35
CA HIS A 374 15.36 10.75 21.93
C HIS A 374 14.35 11.73 21.32
N LYS A 375 13.04 11.46 21.41
CA LYS A 375 11.97 12.28 20.81
C LYS A 375 12.09 13.76 21.16
N GLU A 376 12.36 14.04 22.43
CA GLU A 376 12.45 15.40 22.97
C GLU A 376 13.74 16.14 22.58
N GLN A 377 14.78 15.40 22.19
CA GLN A 377 16.06 15.97 21.77
C GLN A 377 16.12 16.26 20.27
N LEU A 378 15.31 15.55 19.48
CA LEU A 378 15.23 15.73 18.03
C LEU A 378 14.47 17.02 17.69
N GLN A 379 15.05 17.83 16.81
CA GLN A 379 14.49 19.11 16.36
C GLN A 379 13.88 19.06 14.95
N CYS A 380 13.79 17.86 14.35
CA CYS A 380 13.09 17.67 13.08
C CYS A 380 11.56 17.68 13.28
N GLN A 381 10.80 17.82 12.19
CA GLN A 381 9.34 17.86 12.27
C GLN A 381 8.75 16.45 12.41
N THR A 382 9.31 15.51 11.65
CA THR A 382 8.86 14.10 11.61
C THR A 382 10.06 13.16 11.54
N ALA A 383 10.04 12.09 12.33
CA ALA A 383 11.01 11.01 12.29
C ALA A 383 10.34 9.65 12.05
N LEU A 384 10.88 8.84 11.14
CA LEU A 384 10.30 7.56 10.73
C LEU A 384 11.26 6.40 10.92
N ALA A 385 10.77 5.30 11.49
CA ALA A 385 11.49 4.03 11.57
C ALA A 385 11.32 3.22 10.28
N VAL A 386 12.27 3.29 9.35
CA VAL A 386 12.14 2.74 7.99
C VAL A 386 12.79 1.36 7.77
N GLY A 387 13.52 0.83 8.75
CA GLY A 387 14.13 -0.50 8.64
C GLY A 387 15.11 -0.62 7.48
N GLY A 388 14.99 -1.66 6.65
CA GLY A 388 15.91 -1.94 5.53
C GLY A 388 15.72 -1.09 4.28
N LEU A 389 15.04 0.06 4.36
CA LEU A 389 14.69 0.91 3.22
C LEU A 389 15.92 1.32 2.39
N PHE A 390 17.00 1.71 3.06
CA PHE A 390 18.21 2.20 2.37
C PHE A 390 18.92 1.11 1.57
N ASP A 391 18.79 -0.16 1.94
CA ASP A 391 19.40 -1.27 1.19
C ASP A 391 18.83 -1.35 -0.24
N PHE A 392 17.54 -1.04 -0.41
CA PHE A 392 16.88 -1.05 -1.72
C PHE A 392 17.30 0.16 -2.56
N TYR A 393 17.28 1.36 -1.97
CA TYR A 393 17.56 2.61 -2.71
C TYR A 393 19.05 2.87 -2.94
N SER A 394 19.93 2.26 -2.15
CA SER A 394 21.37 2.22 -2.43
C SER A 394 21.72 1.26 -3.57
N GLY A 395 20.85 0.30 -3.89
CA GLY A 395 21.12 -0.77 -4.86
C GLY A 395 21.92 -1.94 -4.30
N GLU A 396 22.16 -1.99 -2.98
CA GLU A 396 22.79 -3.15 -2.33
C GLU A 396 21.88 -4.39 -2.38
N ILE A 397 20.57 -4.19 -2.31
CA ILE A 397 19.56 -5.25 -2.41
C ILE A 397 18.60 -4.92 -3.54
N ALA A 398 18.44 -5.86 -4.47
CA ALA A 398 17.49 -5.71 -5.56
C ALA A 398 16.05 -5.80 -5.02
N ARG A 399 15.20 -4.86 -5.45
CA ARG A 399 13.76 -4.95 -5.19
C ARG A 399 13.16 -6.12 -5.97
N ALA A 400 12.09 -6.73 -5.43
CA ALA A 400 11.43 -7.83 -6.11
C ALA A 400 10.91 -7.41 -7.50
N PRO A 401 11.09 -8.26 -8.54
CA PRO A 401 10.46 -8.07 -9.84
C PRO A 401 8.96 -7.80 -9.71
N LEU A 402 8.41 -6.99 -10.62
CA LEU A 402 7.01 -6.55 -10.53
C LEU A 402 6.03 -7.73 -10.48
N TRP A 403 6.28 -8.81 -11.22
CA TRP A 403 5.39 -9.97 -11.22
C TRP A 403 5.35 -10.70 -9.88
N LEU A 404 6.44 -10.72 -9.10
CA LEU A 404 6.46 -11.27 -7.73
C LEU A 404 5.74 -10.35 -6.75
N ARG A 405 5.94 -9.04 -6.92
CA ARG A 405 5.21 -8.02 -6.16
C ARG A 405 3.70 -8.12 -6.42
N GLU A 406 3.29 -8.35 -7.66
CA GLU A 406 1.89 -8.54 -8.07
C GLU A 406 1.26 -9.80 -7.48
N LEU A 407 2.07 -10.79 -7.09
CA LEU A 407 1.65 -11.97 -6.35
C LEU A 407 1.71 -11.79 -4.82
N GLY A 408 2.19 -10.63 -4.34
CA GLY A 408 2.43 -10.35 -2.92
C GLY A 408 3.55 -11.19 -2.28
N LEU A 409 4.47 -11.70 -3.10
CA LEU A 409 5.59 -12.58 -2.72
C LEU A 409 6.93 -11.85 -2.57
N GLU A 410 6.92 -10.53 -2.38
CA GLU A 410 8.13 -9.71 -2.21
C GLU A 410 8.99 -10.16 -1.02
N TRP A 411 8.35 -10.68 0.03
CA TRP A 411 9.06 -11.25 1.18
C TRP A 411 9.90 -12.49 0.83
N GLY A 412 9.43 -13.31 -0.12
CA GLY A 412 10.16 -14.49 -0.60
C GLY A 412 11.40 -14.10 -1.40
N TRP A 413 11.31 -13.02 -2.17
CA TRP A 413 12.47 -12.44 -2.85
C TRP A 413 13.52 -11.90 -1.85
N ARG A 414 13.08 -11.26 -0.75
CA ARG A 414 14.02 -10.82 0.31
C ARG A 414 14.65 -12.01 1.04
N LEU A 415 13.89 -13.08 1.30
CA LEU A 415 14.44 -14.31 1.87
C LEU A 415 15.47 -14.94 0.95
N TRP A 416 15.22 -15.00 -0.36
CA TRP A 416 16.14 -15.59 -1.33
C TRP A 416 17.47 -14.84 -1.41
N GLN A 417 17.45 -13.51 -1.32
CA GLN A 417 18.67 -12.69 -1.30
C GLN A 417 19.47 -12.78 0.01
N GLU A 418 18.80 -13.01 1.14
CA GLU A 418 19.45 -13.09 2.46
C GLU A 418 18.91 -14.27 3.29
N PRO A 419 19.14 -15.52 2.86
CA PRO A 419 18.46 -16.68 3.42
C PRO A 419 18.75 -16.88 4.90
N MET A 420 20.03 -16.81 5.30
CA MET A 420 20.44 -17.02 6.69
C MET A 420 19.95 -15.92 7.62
N VAL A 421 20.07 -14.66 7.20
CA VAL A 421 19.69 -13.50 8.04
C VAL A 421 18.17 -13.40 8.21
N LYS A 422 17.40 -13.76 7.18
CA LYS A 422 15.94 -13.59 7.17
C LYS A 422 15.15 -14.87 7.43
N PHE A 423 15.82 -16.02 7.59
CA PHE A 423 15.18 -17.31 7.84
C PHE A 423 14.16 -17.26 8.98
N LYS A 424 14.60 -16.85 10.17
CA LYS A 424 13.74 -16.77 11.36
C LYS A 424 12.54 -15.86 11.14
N ARG A 425 12.73 -14.74 10.43
CA ARG A 425 11.67 -13.76 10.17
C ARG A 425 10.59 -14.31 9.23
N TYR A 426 10.98 -14.96 8.13
CA TYR A 426 10.04 -15.36 7.09
C TYR A 426 9.60 -16.82 7.18
N VAL A 427 10.52 -17.76 7.38
CA VAL A 427 10.21 -19.19 7.40
C VAL A 427 9.50 -19.60 8.70
N ILE A 428 9.89 -19.01 9.83
CA ILE A 428 9.27 -19.27 11.13
C ILE A 428 8.23 -18.19 11.46
N GLY A 429 8.60 -16.92 11.31
CA GLY A 429 7.75 -15.80 11.70
C GLY A 429 6.47 -15.66 10.88
N THR A 430 6.50 -15.86 9.55
CA THR A 430 5.29 -15.73 8.72
C THR A 430 4.25 -16.81 9.04
N PRO A 431 4.57 -18.12 9.10
CA PRO A 431 3.59 -19.13 9.51
C PRO A 431 3.04 -18.91 10.92
N LEU A 432 3.89 -18.52 11.88
CA LEU A 432 3.45 -18.20 13.24
C LEU A 432 2.44 -17.05 13.25
N PHE A 433 2.69 -16.00 12.46
CA PHE A 433 1.77 -14.88 12.32
C PHE A 433 0.42 -15.30 11.70
N LEU A 434 0.45 -16.11 10.63
CA LEU A 434 -0.77 -16.62 10.01
C LEU A 434 -1.57 -17.52 10.97
N PHE A 435 -0.90 -18.36 11.75
CA PHE A 435 -1.52 -19.16 12.80
C PHE A 435 -2.21 -18.29 13.86
N ARG A 436 -1.53 -17.25 14.34
CA ARG A 436 -2.09 -16.26 15.30
C ARG A 436 -3.35 -15.58 14.76
N ILE A 437 -3.39 -15.30 13.46
CA ILE A 437 -4.54 -14.66 12.83
C ILE A 437 -5.70 -15.62 12.63
N TYR A 438 -5.46 -16.74 11.92
CA TYR A 438 -6.54 -17.58 11.44
C TYR A 438 -6.99 -18.64 12.43
N VAL A 439 -6.08 -19.13 13.28
CA VAL A 439 -6.39 -20.17 14.27
C VAL A 439 -6.72 -19.56 15.62
N LEU A 440 -5.90 -18.63 16.10
CA LEU A 440 -6.10 -18.02 17.43
C LEU A 440 -7.05 -16.81 17.40
N GLY A 441 -7.26 -16.19 16.24
CA GLY A 441 -8.11 -15.00 16.09
C GLY A 441 -7.55 -13.75 16.79
N LEU A 442 -6.23 -13.66 16.98
CA LEU A 442 -5.59 -12.60 17.75
C LEU A 442 -5.63 -11.23 17.08
N ALA A 443 -5.86 -11.16 15.77
CA ALA A 443 -5.96 -9.89 15.06
C ALA A 443 -7.04 -8.97 15.68
N ARG A 444 -8.17 -9.54 16.14
CA ARG A 444 -9.28 -8.79 16.73
C ARG A 444 -9.22 -8.68 18.25
N LYS A 445 -8.60 -9.65 18.92
CA LYS A 445 -8.64 -9.82 20.38
C LYS A 445 -7.50 -9.08 21.10
N GLY A 446 -7.17 -7.86 20.69
CA GLY A 446 -6.06 -7.09 21.26
C GLY A 446 -6.00 -7.24 22.78
N ASP A 447 -4.96 -7.92 23.25
CA ASP A 447 -4.65 -8.31 24.63
C ASP A 447 -5.69 -9.20 25.35
N LYS A 448 -5.34 -10.48 25.53
CA LYS A 448 -5.77 -11.29 26.68
C LYS A 448 -4.55 -11.83 27.40
#